data_AF-A0A7C3VSY0-F1
#
_entry.id   AF-A0A7C3VSY0-F1
#
_cell.length_a   1.000
_cell.length_b   1.000
_cell.length_c   1.000
_cell.angle_alpha   90.00
_cell.angle_beta   90.00
_cell.angle_gamma   90.00
#
_symmetry.space_group_name_H-M   'P 1'
#
loop_
_entity.id
_entity.type
_entity.pdbx_description
1 polymer ?
#
loop_
_entity_poly.entity_id
_entity_poly.type
_entity_poly.pdbx_seq_one_letter_code
_entity_poly.pdbx_strand_id
1 'polypeptide(L)'
;MSDKLKNCKFTVVDLANGVKINTTIPEANHPALRSGFARHPVNPRWNPLKYHAWKTGVQLRAAWMRGEMVVRSTDSLLVPAPGEKGRDF
;
A
#
# COMPACT_ATOMS: atom_id res chain seq x y z
N MET A 1 14.05 -1.29 28.74
CA MET A 1 12.74 -1.76 28.24
C MET A 1 12.96 -2.13 26.78
N SER A 2 13.08 -3.41 26.47
CA SER A 2 13.46 -3.85 25.12
C SER A 2 12.23 -3.87 24.22
N ASP A 3 12.21 -3.00 23.21
CA ASP A 3 11.23 -3.06 22.13
C ASP A 3 11.26 -4.43 21.48
N LYS A 4 10.23 -5.24 21.75
CA LYS A 4 9.94 -6.43 20.95
C LYS A 4 9.45 -5.95 19.58
N LEU A 5 10.39 -5.62 18.70
CA LEU A 5 10.16 -5.64 17.26
C LEU A 5 9.78 -7.07 16.89
N LYS A 6 8.49 -7.39 17.00
CA LYS A 6 7.89 -8.55 16.32
C LYS A 6 8.44 -8.50 14.90
N ASN A 7 9.06 -9.58 14.46
CA ASN A 7 9.60 -9.76 13.13
C ASN A 7 8.50 -9.49 12.08
N CYS A 8 8.33 -8.22 11.69
CA CYS A 8 7.34 -7.80 10.73
C CYS A 8 7.84 -8.27 9.37
N LYS A 9 7.38 -9.44 8.94
CA LYS A 9 7.71 -9.98 7.63
C LYS A 9 7.11 -9.05 6.57
N PHE A 10 7.96 -8.22 6.00
CA PHE A 10 7.66 -7.39 4.85
C PHE A 10 7.48 -8.29 3.62
N THR A 11 6.38 -8.11 2.90
CA THR A 11 6.03 -8.87 1.69
C THR A 11 5.73 -7.93 0.55
N VAL A 12 6.28 -8.24 -0.63
CA VAL A 12 6.00 -7.51 -1.86
C VAL A 12 4.73 -8.08 -2.48
N VAL A 13 3.78 -7.20 -2.81
CA VAL A 13 2.47 -7.57 -3.36
C VAL A 13 2.18 -6.74 -4.59
N ASP A 14 1.79 -7.39 -5.69
CA ASP A 14 1.24 -6.71 -6.86
C ASP A 14 -0.16 -6.15 -6.54
N LEU A 15 -0.32 -4.83 -6.66
CA LEU A 15 -1.60 -4.13 -6.48
C LEU A 15 -2.38 -4.02 -7.79
N ALA A 16 -1.67 -3.79 -8.89
CA ALA A 16 -2.18 -3.69 -10.25
C ALA A 16 -1.03 -3.96 -11.23
N ASN A 17 -1.33 -4.00 -12.54
CA ASN A 17 -0.30 -4.15 -13.57
C ASN A 17 0.77 -3.07 -13.42
N GLY A 18 2.01 -3.50 -13.15
CA GLY A 18 3.16 -2.61 -12.99
C GLY A 18 3.18 -1.81 -11.69
N VAL A 19 2.37 -2.16 -10.68
CA VAL A 19 2.38 -1.49 -9.37
C VAL A 19 2.49 -2.51 -8.25
N LYS A 20 3.60 -2.45 -7.53
CA LYS A 20 3.89 -3.31 -6.37
C LYS A 20 3.92 -2.48 -5.10
N ILE A 21 3.66 -3.09 -3.95
CA ILE A 21 3.91 -2.45 -2.66
C ILE A 21 4.60 -3.42 -1.72
N ASN A 22 5.47 -2.88 -0.88
CA ASN A 22 5.98 -3.61 0.27
C ASN A 22 5.06 -3.38 1.47
N THR A 23 4.52 -4.45 2.06
CA THR A 23 3.54 -4.37 3.14
C THR A 23 3.75 -5.43 4.21
N THR A 24 3.33 -5.11 5.42
CA THR A 24 3.22 -6.05 6.56
C THR A 24 1.85 -6.70 6.64
N ILE A 25 0.91 -6.35 5.74
CA ILE A 25 -0.41 -6.96 5.68
C ILE A 25 -0.27 -8.45 5.35
N PRO A 26 -0.88 -9.36 6.15
CA PRO A 26 -0.83 -10.79 5.88
C PRO A 26 -1.41 -11.17 4.52
N GLU A 27 -0.86 -12.21 3.90
CA GLU A 27 -1.24 -12.68 2.57
C GLU A 27 -2.72 -12.99 2.41
N ALA A 28 -3.36 -13.53 3.45
CA ALA A 28 -4.80 -13.80 3.50
C ALA A 28 -5.68 -12.56 3.26
N ASN A 29 -5.12 -11.36 3.45
CA ASN A 29 -5.78 -10.06 3.29
C ASN A 29 -5.35 -9.31 2.02
N HIS A 30 -4.36 -9.81 1.26
CA HIS A 30 -3.92 -9.19 -0.01
C HIS A 30 -5.04 -9.03 -1.04
N PRO A 31 -6.00 -9.96 -1.20
CA PRO A 31 -7.12 -9.75 -2.10
C PRO A 31 -7.93 -8.49 -1.76
N ALA A 32 -8.17 -8.23 -0.47
CA ALA A 32 -8.89 -7.03 -0.03
C ALA A 32 -8.08 -5.76 -0.29
N LEU A 33 -6.76 -5.80 -0.04
CA LEU A 33 -5.83 -4.71 -0.37
C LEU A 33 -5.87 -4.35 -1.86
N ARG A 34 -5.76 -5.36 -2.74
CA ARG A 34 -5.86 -5.20 -4.20
C ARG A 34 -7.21 -4.61 -4.60
N SER A 35 -8.31 -5.13 -4.06
CA SER A 35 -9.65 -4.62 -4.34
C SER A 35 -9.81 -3.15 -3.96
N GLY A 36 -9.25 -2.73 -2.82
CA GLY A 36 -9.26 -1.33 -2.41
C GLY A 36 -8.47 -0.44 -3.37
N PHE A 37 -7.28 -0.88 -3.77
CA PHE A 37 -6.46 -0.14 -4.72
C PHE A 37 -7.11 0.01 -6.10
N ALA A 38 -7.84 -1.03 -6.55
CA ALA A 38 -8.64 -1.01 -7.78
C ALA A 38 -9.96 -0.21 -7.66
N ARG A 39 -10.28 0.34 -6.47
CA ARG A 39 -11.53 1.04 -6.14
C ARG A 39 -12.79 0.18 -6.29
N HIS A 40 -12.68 -1.13 -6.06
CA HIS A 40 -13.88 -1.97 -5.94
C HIS A 40 -14.65 -1.63 -4.65
N PRO A 41 -15.98 -1.80 -4.66
CA PRO A 41 -16.79 -1.68 -3.44
C PRO A 41 -16.29 -2.61 -2.33
N VAL A 42 -16.51 -2.19 -1.08
CA VAL A 42 -16.25 -3.05 0.07
C VAL A 42 -17.11 -4.31 0.00
N ASN A 43 -16.52 -5.47 0.30
CA ASN A 43 -17.30 -6.70 0.43
C ASN A 43 -17.89 -6.80 1.85
N PRO A 44 -19.22 -6.88 2.01
CA PRO A 44 -19.87 -6.92 3.33
C PRO A 44 -19.54 -8.18 4.14
N ARG A 45 -19.00 -9.23 3.50
CA ARG A 45 -18.59 -10.48 4.17
C ARG A 45 -17.18 -10.41 4.76
N TRP A 46 -16.46 -9.31 4.56
CA TRP A 46 -15.10 -9.18 5.07
C TRP A 46 -15.09 -8.93 6.57
N ASN A 47 -14.17 -9.64 7.24
CA ASN A 47 -13.85 -9.36 8.62
C ASN A 47 -13.11 -8.00 8.76
N PRO A 48 -12.93 -7.48 9.99
CA PRO A 48 -12.28 -6.20 10.20
C PRO A 48 -10.85 -6.10 9.63
N LEU A 49 -10.09 -7.21 9.62
CA LEU A 49 -8.73 -7.23 9.05
C LEU A 49 -8.73 -7.03 7.53
N LYS A 50 -9.66 -7.69 6.84
CA LYS A 50 -9.86 -7.51 5.39
C LYS A 50 -10.39 -6.12 5.07
N TYR A 51 -11.31 -5.59 5.88
CA TYR A 51 -11.77 -4.21 5.73
C TYR A 51 -10.63 -3.20 5.89
N HIS A 52 -9.76 -3.40 6.89
CA HIS A 52 -8.59 -2.55 7.09
C HIS A 52 -7.64 -2.61 5.88
N ALA A 53 -7.32 -3.81 5.38
CA ALA A 53 -6.50 -3.98 4.19
C ALA A 53 -7.10 -3.30 2.95
N TRP A 54 -8.42 -3.41 2.74
CA TRP A 54 -9.12 -2.70 1.67
C TRP A 54 -9.01 -1.18 1.82
N LYS A 55 -9.22 -0.65 3.03
CA LYS A 55 -9.10 0.79 3.31
C LYS A 55 -7.68 1.28 3.03
N THR A 56 -6.65 0.51 3.39
CA THR A 56 -5.26 0.80 3.03
C THR A 56 -5.08 0.87 1.52
N GLY A 57 -5.65 -0.07 0.76
CA GLY A 57 -5.62 -0.06 -0.71
C GLY A 57 -6.23 1.21 -1.30
N VAL A 58 -7.39 1.62 -0.79
CA VAL A 58 -8.06 2.87 -1.21
C VAL A 58 -7.18 4.09 -0.93
N GLN A 59 -6.57 4.16 0.25
CA GLN A 59 -5.69 5.27 0.64
C GLN A 59 -4.43 5.34 -0.26
N LEU A 60 -3.82 4.20 -0.56
CA LEU A 60 -2.68 4.10 -1.48
C LEU A 60 -3.04 4.58 -2.88
N ARG A 61 -4.21 4.17 -3.40
CA ARG A 61 -4.69 4.65 -4.70
C ARG A 61 -4.89 6.16 -4.68
N ALA A 62 -5.48 6.69 -3.62
CA ALA A 62 -5.70 8.12 -3.49
C ALA A 62 -4.39 8.92 -3.41
N ALA A 63 -3.41 8.44 -2.63
CA ALA A 63 -2.08 9.06 -2.53
C ALA A 63 -1.33 9.02 -3.87
N TRP A 64 -1.42 7.91 -4.61
CA TRP A 64 -0.86 7.82 -5.96
C TRP A 64 -1.52 8.81 -6.93
N MET A 65 -2.85 8.93 -6.91
CA MET A 65 -3.57 9.90 -7.75
C MET A 65 -3.26 11.36 -7.39
N ARG A 66 -2.91 11.64 -6.13
CA ARG A 66 -2.47 12.98 -5.68
C ARG A 66 -1.00 13.28 -5.97
N GLY A 67 -0.24 12.31 -6.50
CA GLY A 67 1.20 12.46 -6.73
C GLY A 67 2.05 12.36 -5.46
N GLU A 68 1.46 12.02 -4.31
CA GLU A 68 2.19 11.80 -3.05
C GLU A 68 2.97 10.48 -3.05
N MET A 69 2.55 9.55 -3.91
CA MET A 69 3.27 8.31 -4.18
C MET A 69 3.56 8.18 -5.66
N VAL A 70 4.69 7.56 -5.99
CA VAL A 70 5.13 7.29 -7.36
C VAL A 70 5.52 5.83 -7.50
N VAL A 71 5.36 5.31 -8.72
CA VAL A 71 5.87 3.98 -9.06
C VAL A 71 7.34 4.13 -9.42
N ARG A 72 8.22 3.57 -8.61
CA ARG A 72 9.65 3.55 -8.86
C ARG A 72 9.94 2.67 -10.07
N SER A 73 10.65 3.21 -11.06
CA SER A 73 10.91 2.53 -12.34
C SER A 73 11.77 1.27 -12.23
N THR A 74 12.65 1.19 -11.21
CA THR A 74 13.61 0.09 -11.06
C THR A 74 12.98 -1.24 -10.64
N ASP A 75 11.88 -1.21 -9.91
CA ASP A 75 11.25 -2.41 -9.33
C ASP A 75 9.72 -2.34 -9.23
N SER A 76 9.12 -1.31 -9.82
CA SER A 76 7.68 -1.07 -9.82
C SER A 76 7.07 -0.85 -8.43
N LEU A 77 7.87 -0.56 -7.41
CA LEU A 77 7.34 -0.29 -6.07
C LEU A 77 6.68 1.09 -5.99
N LEU A 78 5.48 1.12 -5.45
CA LEU A 78 4.77 2.32 -5.05
C LEU A 78 5.42 2.85 -3.76
N VAL A 79 6.15 3.95 -3.89
CA VAL A 79 6.91 4.60 -2.81
C VAL A 79 6.46 6.05 -2.67
N PRO A 80 6.69 6.70 -1.52
CA PRO A 80 6.49 8.14 -1.41
C PRO A 80 7.24 8.88 -2.53
N ALA A 81 6.61 9.90 -3.09
CA ALA A 81 7.29 10.77 -4.04
C ALA A 81 8.55 11.33 -3.38
N PRO A 82 9.69 11.41 -4.10
CA PRO A 82 10.81 12.19 -3.62
C PRO A 82 10.30 13.60 -3.44
N GLY A 83 10.16 14.06 -2.20
CA GLY A 83 9.71 15.42 -1.93
C GLY A 83 10.57 16.38 -2.74
N GLU A 84 9.96 17.37 -3.39
CA GLU A 84 10.71 18.53 -3.83
C GLU A 84 11.44 19.06 -2.59
N LYS A 85 12.74 18.77 -2.46
CA LYS A 85 13.58 19.56 -1.59
C LYS A 85 13.41 20.98 -2.08
N GLY A 86 12.89 21.83 -1.20
CA GLY A 86 12.69 23.24 -1.49
C GLY A 86 13.90 23.78 -2.25
N ARG A 87 13.62 24.45 -3.36
CA ARG A 87 14.56 25.40 -3.93
C ARG A 87 14.77 26.46 -2.86
N ASP A 88 15.82 26.29 -2.06
CA ASP A 88 16.41 27.39 -1.31
C ASP A 88 17.04 28.31 -2.36
N PHE A 89 16.44 29.50 -2.52
CA PHE A 89 16.94 30.60 -3.34
C PHE A 89 17.99 31.40 -2.56
#